data_AF-A0A9W7LXR3-F1
#
_entry.id   AF-A0A9W7LXR3-F1
#
_cell.length_a   1.000
_cell.length_b   1.000
_cell.length_c   1.000
_cell.angle_alpha   90.00
_cell.angle_beta   90.00
_cell.angle_gamma   90.00
#
_symmetry.space_group_name_H-M   'P 1'
#
loop_
_entity.id
_entity.type
_entity.pdbx_description
1 polymer ?
#
loop_
_entity_poly.entity_id
_entity_poly.type
_entity_poly.pdbx_seq_one_letter_code
_entity_poly.pdbx_strand_id
1 'polypeptide(L)'
;MAFSATSTTAALISSNPRPMAFPFSPISQSLPLPNSFTGLLAPLLSGVVRSLSVSRAPHSRRSFLVKASSELPLVGNTAPDFKADAVFDQEFINVKLSEYIGKKYVILFFYPLDITFVCPTEITAFSDRYEEFEKLNTEILGVSINSVFSHLAWVQTDRKSGGLGDLKYPLVSDVTKSISKSYGVLIPDQGIALRGLFIIDKEGVIQHSTINNLAIGRCVDETMRTLQGLQYVQENPDEVCPAGWKPGEKSMKPDPKLSEDYFPNQKRKRIATNKSTGQCRCPQTMKETLPFLPQNYPFPPSLSSHHHHPKPHDFPSLSPHRNLHFPTLSSQTITPTSLPPKPHPHIPFISPPPPPPLQPNSRSHFQEKMLYLDSIGLDFFSLIQHHPPIISASLHDLKSTVDFLASMNFTMLELRRILSMCPHILTVKPTSLLPVFTFLLREACVNGSNLKKVINRRPRLLACNVETQLRPTLYFLQSIGVSEIRRHTYLLSCSVENKLIPRIDYFQNIGFSYRESISMFRRFPQLFNYSIKENIEPKLNYFVVEMRRDLREIKEFPQYFSFSLENRIKPRHQICVEKGVCFPLPALLKTSEVEFRSRLEICCNFWLPSKGSPLWCTRNCDIFNKQ
;
A
#
# COMPACT_ATOMS: atom_id res chain seq x y z
N MET A 1 -28.86 -24.87 -61.88
CA MET A 1 -29.63 -23.62 -61.63
C MET A 1 -28.81 -22.84 -60.61
N ALA A 2 -27.90 -21.92 -60.96
CA ALA A 2 -27.79 -21.05 -62.13
C ALA A 2 -28.92 -20.00 -62.20
N PHE A 3 -28.58 -18.78 -61.76
CA PHE A 3 -29.12 -17.50 -62.24
C PHE A 3 -28.03 -16.44 -62.11
N SER A 4 -28.02 -15.44 -63.00
CA SER A 4 -26.86 -14.56 -63.22
C SER A 4 -27.22 -13.23 -63.89
N ALA A 5 -26.67 -12.13 -63.38
CA ALA A 5 -26.41 -10.87 -64.09
C ALA A 5 -25.25 -10.16 -63.34
N THR A 6 -24.14 -9.61 -63.89
CA THR A 6 -23.81 -8.90 -65.15
C THR A 6 -24.43 -7.50 -65.23
N SER A 7 -23.70 -6.40 -64.93
CA SER A 7 -22.78 -5.63 -65.81
C SER A 7 -23.49 -4.48 -66.57
N THR A 8 -22.87 -3.35 -66.97
CA THR A 8 -21.44 -2.92 -67.02
C THR A 8 -21.33 -1.45 -66.51
N THR A 9 -20.35 -0.54 -66.74
CA THR A 9 -19.23 -0.36 -67.70
C THR A 9 -18.07 0.48 -67.08
N ALA A 10 -17.25 1.19 -67.87
CA ALA A 10 -16.09 2.03 -67.51
C ALA A 10 -16.32 3.52 -67.95
N ALA A 11 -15.38 4.50 -68.00
CA ALA A 11 -13.92 4.48 -67.92
C ALA A 11 -13.23 5.83 -67.55
N LEU A 12 -12.04 5.71 -66.93
CA LEU A 12 -10.75 6.42 -67.12
C LEU A 12 -10.62 7.87 -67.66
N ILE A 13 -9.80 8.68 -66.95
CA ILE A 13 -8.68 9.59 -67.37
C ILE A 13 -8.17 10.24 -66.07
N SER A 14 -6.93 10.11 -65.54
CA SER A 14 -5.55 10.28 -66.05
C SER A 14 -5.02 11.72 -66.08
N SER A 15 -4.33 12.17 -65.02
CA SER A 15 -3.07 12.96 -65.07
C SER A 15 -2.53 13.35 -63.68
N ASN A 16 -1.21 13.54 -63.58
CA ASN A 16 -0.43 13.98 -62.39
C ASN A 16 0.99 14.35 -62.89
N PRO A 17 1.65 15.49 -62.54
CA PRO A 17 2.75 15.40 -61.55
C PRO A 17 3.22 16.70 -60.80
N ARG A 18 3.31 16.60 -59.46
CA ARG A 18 4.38 17.17 -58.59
C ARG A 18 4.70 18.72 -58.70
N PRO A 19 5.91 19.27 -58.37
CA PRO A 19 6.06 20.03 -57.11
C PRO A 19 6.78 21.41 -57.20
N MET A 20 6.71 22.22 -56.13
CA MET A 20 7.57 23.39 -55.86
C MET A 20 7.87 23.55 -54.35
N ALA A 21 8.94 24.28 -53.96
CA ALA A 21 9.42 24.31 -52.57
C ALA A 21 10.35 25.51 -52.21
N PHE A 22 10.43 25.83 -50.90
CA PHE A 22 11.47 26.66 -50.21
C PHE A 22 11.48 28.18 -50.57
N PRO A 23 12.27 29.09 -49.90
CA PRO A 23 13.45 28.84 -49.04
C PRO A 23 13.83 29.79 -47.86
N PHE A 24 14.93 29.41 -47.18
CA PHE A 24 16.03 30.20 -46.55
C PHE A 24 15.88 31.15 -45.32
N SER A 25 17.01 31.22 -44.59
CA SER A 25 17.48 32.20 -43.57
C SER A 25 18.84 32.79 -44.11
N PRO A 26 19.79 33.44 -43.37
CA PRO A 26 19.89 33.86 -41.95
C PRO A 26 20.60 35.25 -41.68
N ILE A 27 20.85 35.58 -40.39
CA ILE A 27 21.97 36.38 -39.77
C ILE A 27 22.46 37.73 -40.36
N SER A 28 22.49 38.79 -39.51
CA SER A 28 23.61 39.77 -39.25
C SER A 28 23.15 40.93 -38.34
N GLN A 29 23.71 41.17 -37.14
CA GLN A 29 24.91 41.98 -36.79
C GLN A 29 24.82 43.53 -36.96
N SER A 30 24.88 44.28 -35.85
CA SER A 30 25.63 45.56 -35.74
C SER A 30 25.83 46.04 -34.28
N LEU A 31 27.06 46.42 -33.94
CA LEU A 31 27.51 47.13 -32.72
C LEU A 31 27.27 48.68 -32.88
N PRO A 32 27.37 49.58 -31.85
CA PRO A 32 28.54 49.67 -30.93
C PRO A 32 28.35 50.21 -29.48
N LEU A 33 29.51 50.24 -28.80
CA LEU A 33 29.93 50.93 -27.56
C LEU A 33 30.03 52.48 -27.77
N PRO A 34 30.44 53.37 -26.80
CA PRO A 34 31.25 53.09 -25.59
C PRO A 34 31.07 53.96 -24.29
N ASN A 35 31.82 53.59 -23.23
CA ASN A 35 32.38 54.43 -22.13
C ASN A 35 31.40 55.11 -21.11
N SER A 36 31.76 55.52 -19.87
CA SER A 36 33.06 55.61 -19.13
C SER A 36 32.95 55.56 -17.58
N PHE A 37 33.93 54.90 -16.92
CA PHE A 37 34.67 55.26 -15.66
C PHE A 37 34.02 55.64 -14.29
N THR A 38 34.74 55.23 -13.22
CA THR A 38 34.73 55.69 -11.79
C THR A 38 33.43 55.49 -10.98
N GLY A 39 33.41 55.34 -9.64
CA GLY A 39 34.40 55.38 -8.54
C GLY A 39 33.70 55.99 -7.30
N LEU A 40 33.82 55.53 -6.04
CA LEU A 40 35.00 55.43 -5.17
C LEU A 40 34.64 54.85 -3.77
N LEU A 41 35.65 54.30 -3.07
CA LEU A 41 35.87 54.28 -1.60
C LEU A 41 34.96 53.48 -0.61
N ALA A 42 35.56 53.23 0.56
CA ALA A 42 35.08 52.63 1.82
C ALA A 42 35.89 53.32 2.97
N PRO A 43 36.22 52.75 4.17
CA PRO A 43 35.58 51.76 5.05
C PRO A 43 35.45 52.33 6.51
N LEU A 44 35.65 51.50 7.56
CA LEU A 44 35.89 51.85 9.01
C LEU A 44 34.64 52.19 9.87
N LEU A 45 34.66 52.06 11.22
CA LEU A 45 35.10 50.97 12.13
C LEU A 45 34.54 51.23 13.56
N SER A 46 34.71 50.27 14.49
CA SER A 46 34.36 50.33 15.94
C SER A 46 32.85 50.37 16.30
N GLY A 47 32.40 49.91 17.48
CA GLY A 47 33.09 49.09 18.49
C GLY A 47 32.88 49.54 19.95
N VAL A 48 31.88 48.97 20.65
CA VAL A 48 31.68 49.14 22.11
C VAL A 48 31.28 47.81 22.75
N VAL A 49 31.83 47.52 23.93
CA VAL A 49 31.54 46.33 24.76
C VAL A 49 30.82 46.76 26.04
N ARG A 50 29.85 45.96 26.52
CA ARG A 50 29.46 45.95 27.94
C ARG A 50 29.01 44.56 28.38
N SER A 51 29.07 44.30 29.68
CA SER A 51 29.29 42.95 30.23
C SER A 51 28.41 42.61 31.43
N LEU A 52 28.19 41.30 31.60
CA LEU A 52 27.86 40.61 32.86
C LEU A 52 26.55 40.95 33.59
N SER A 53 25.67 39.94 33.65
CA SER A 53 25.23 39.41 34.95
C SER A 53 25.06 37.89 34.85
N VAL A 54 25.23 37.18 35.97
CA VAL A 54 25.04 35.72 36.06
C VAL A 54 23.95 35.44 37.07
N SER A 55 22.92 34.69 36.67
CA SER A 55 21.83 34.28 37.56
C SER A 55 21.64 32.77 37.46
N ARG A 56 21.75 32.08 38.60
CA ARG A 56 21.72 30.61 38.68
C ARG A 56 20.32 30.18 39.15
N ALA A 57 19.59 29.49 38.28
CA ALA A 57 18.23 28.99 38.52
C ALA A 57 18.21 27.43 38.52
N PRO A 58 17.18 26.77 39.08
CA PRO A 58 17.27 25.37 39.52
C PRO A 58 17.16 24.34 38.38
N HIS A 59 17.34 23.06 38.74
CA HIS A 59 17.40 21.94 37.82
C HIS A 59 16.13 21.81 36.95
N SER A 60 16.31 21.91 35.63
CA SER A 60 15.27 21.64 34.65
C SER A 60 14.94 20.15 34.63
N ARG A 61 13.66 19.79 34.77
CA ARG A 61 13.17 18.41 34.59
C ARG A 61 13.40 18.00 33.13
N ARG A 62 14.16 16.93 32.88
CA ARG A 62 14.26 16.31 31.56
C ARG A 62 12.95 15.57 31.23
N SER A 63 12.01 16.25 30.58
CA SER A 63 10.91 15.58 29.90
C SER A 63 11.43 14.86 28.65
N PHE A 64 11.14 13.57 28.52
CA PHE A 64 11.49 12.75 27.34
C PHE A 64 10.54 13.00 26.15
N LEU A 65 10.12 14.25 25.95
CA LEU A 65 9.07 14.61 24.99
C LEU A 65 9.70 15.12 23.69
N VAL A 66 9.88 14.20 22.73
CA VAL A 66 10.43 14.49 21.41
C VAL A 66 9.40 15.27 20.58
N LYS A 67 9.61 16.58 20.44
CA LYS A 67 8.73 17.45 19.63
C LYS A 67 9.00 17.21 18.13
N ALA A 68 8.09 16.49 17.46
CA ALA A 68 8.19 16.17 16.03
C ALA A 68 7.38 17.17 15.18
N SER A 69 8.05 17.95 14.33
CA SER A 69 7.43 18.99 13.51
C SER A 69 6.97 18.48 12.14
N SER A 70 5.67 18.18 12.01
CA SER A 70 4.97 18.01 10.73
C SER A 70 3.47 18.25 10.91
N GLU A 71 2.75 18.64 9.85
CA GLU A 71 1.36 19.16 9.90
C GLU A 71 0.26 18.10 10.14
N LEU A 72 0.61 16.93 10.67
CA LEU A 72 -0.34 15.86 11.03
C LEU A 72 -0.17 15.48 12.51
N PRO A 73 -1.25 15.09 13.21
CA PRO A 73 -1.22 14.75 14.62
C PRO A 73 -0.54 13.40 14.87
N LEU A 74 0.78 13.46 15.00
CA LEU A 74 1.63 12.38 15.48
C LEU A 74 1.56 12.26 17.00
N VAL A 75 1.92 11.09 17.53
CA VAL A 75 2.11 10.88 18.98
C VAL A 75 3.15 11.88 19.52
N GLY A 76 2.85 12.51 20.66
CA GLY A 76 3.65 13.58 21.27
C GLY A 76 3.21 15.00 20.91
N ASN A 77 2.29 15.17 19.96
CA ASN A 77 1.72 16.48 19.61
C ASN A 77 0.34 16.70 20.25
N THR A 78 -0.04 17.97 20.43
CA THR A 78 -1.38 18.36 20.90
C THR A 78 -2.46 17.92 19.92
N ALA A 79 -3.55 17.37 20.44
CA ALA A 79 -4.69 16.90 19.68
C ALA A 79 -5.45 18.07 19.00
N PRO A 80 -5.78 17.99 17.70
CA PRO A 80 -6.62 18.98 17.04
C PRO A 80 -8.00 19.11 17.72
N ASP A 81 -8.26 20.28 18.30
CA ASP A 81 -9.56 20.61 18.88
C ASP A 81 -10.64 20.70 17.79
N PHE A 82 -11.86 20.32 18.15
CA PHE A 82 -13.03 20.36 17.28
C PHE A 82 -14.27 20.68 18.10
N LYS A 83 -15.29 21.23 17.44
CA LYS A 83 -16.65 21.38 17.95
C LYS A 83 -17.61 20.83 16.89
N ALA A 84 -18.42 19.83 17.23
CA ALA A 84 -19.34 19.18 16.28
C ALA A 84 -20.55 18.59 17.00
N ASP A 85 -21.64 18.40 16.25
CA ASP A 85 -22.86 17.79 16.78
C ASP A 85 -22.70 16.27 16.87
N ALA A 86 -23.36 15.66 17.86
CA ALA A 86 -23.27 14.26 18.18
C ALA A 86 -24.62 13.70 18.66
N VAL A 87 -24.76 12.37 18.63
CA VAL A 87 -25.88 11.67 19.28
C VAL A 87 -25.40 11.05 20.59
N PHE A 88 -26.15 11.26 21.66
CA PHE A 88 -25.98 10.60 22.95
C PHE A 88 -27.34 10.48 23.65
N ASP A 89 -27.59 9.35 24.31
CA ASP A 89 -28.89 9.04 24.96
C ASP A 89 -30.12 9.33 24.07
N GLN A 90 -29.98 9.04 22.77
CA GLN A 90 -30.93 9.35 21.68
C GLN A 90 -31.25 10.84 21.43
N GLU A 91 -30.59 11.76 22.13
CA GLU A 91 -30.68 13.21 21.90
C GLU A 91 -29.54 13.74 21.02
N PHE A 92 -29.73 14.94 20.45
CA PHE A 92 -28.69 15.69 19.76
C PHE A 92 -27.96 16.62 20.73
N ILE A 93 -26.70 16.31 21.02
CA ILE A 93 -25.82 17.13 21.84
C ILE A 93 -24.73 17.77 20.98
N ASN A 94 -24.03 18.77 21.50
CA ASN A 94 -22.84 19.32 20.87
C ASN A 94 -21.60 18.97 21.71
N VAL A 95 -20.56 18.45 21.06
CA VAL A 95 -19.34 17.94 21.69
C VAL A 95 -18.15 18.79 21.26
N LYS A 96 -17.34 19.22 22.23
CA LYS A 96 -16.09 19.95 21.99
C LYS A 96 -14.93 19.29 22.72
N LEU A 97 -13.86 18.94 22.01
CA LEU A 97 -12.74 18.17 22.58
C LEU A 97 -12.09 18.89 23.78
N SER A 98 -11.92 20.21 23.69
CA SER A 98 -11.35 21.03 24.78
C SER A 98 -12.09 20.92 26.12
N GLU A 99 -13.35 20.46 26.15
CA GLU A 99 -14.14 20.40 27.38
C GLU A 99 -13.79 19.19 28.26
N TYR A 100 -13.11 18.18 27.71
CA TYR A 100 -12.56 17.04 28.46
C TYR A 100 -11.13 17.27 28.94
N ILE A 101 -10.37 18.13 28.24
CA ILE A 101 -9.00 18.50 28.59
C ILE A 101 -8.97 19.13 29.99
N GLY A 102 -7.97 18.76 30.78
CA GLY A 102 -7.84 19.08 32.20
C GLY A 102 -8.73 18.23 33.14
N LYS A 103 -9.63 17.38 32.60
CA LYS A 103 -10.60 16.58 33.40
C LYS A 103 -10.42 15.08 33.21
N LYS A 104 -10.63 14.59 31.98
CA LYS A 104 -10.59 13.16 31.60
C LYS A 104 -9.49 12.91 30.56
N TYR A 105 -9.04 11.66 30.47
CA TYR A 105 -8.41 11.16 29.23
C TYR A 105 -9.49 11.01 28.15
N VAL A 106 -9.13 11.01 26.86
CA VAL A 106 -10.11 10.79 25.77
C VAL A 106 -9.61 9.72 24.80
N ILE A 107 -10.43 8.69 24.59
CA ILE A 107 -10.28 7.74 23.49
C ILE A 107 -11.13 8.26 22.32
N LEU A 108 -10.47 8.95 21.38
CA LEU A 108 -11.09 9.44 20.16
C LEU A 108 -10.90 8.38 19.07
N PHE A 109 -11.98 7.76 18.60
CA PHE A 109 -11.90 6.71 17.60
C PHE A 109 -12.80 6.98 16.38
N PHE A 110 -12.20 6.85 15.21
CA PHE A 110 -12.84 7.03 13.90
C PHE A 110 -13.29 5.68 13.35
N TYR A 111 -14.38 5.67 12.57
CA TYR A 111 -14.82 4.50 11.81
C TYR A 111 -15.35 4.91 10.42
N PRO A 112 -15.35 4.00 9.42
CA PRO A 112 -15.56 4.41 8.02
C PRO A 112 -16.95 4.95 7.68
N LEU A 113 -18.00 4.22 8.07
CA LEU A 113 -19.41 4.46 7.76
C LEU A 113 -20.33 3.73 8.73
N ASP A 114 -21.48 4.32 8.98
CA ASP A 114 -22.61 3.73 9.73
C ASP A 114 -23.29 2.60 8.95
N ILE A 115 -24.07 1.76 9.65
CA ILE A 115 -24.91 0.69 9.05
C ILE A 115 -24.06 -0.22 8.13
N THR A 116 -22.88 -0.62 8.62
CA THR A 116 -21.95 -1.55 7.95
C THR A 116 -21.63 -2.76 8.82
N PHE A 117 -20.96 -3.77 8.26
CA PHE A 117 -20.78 -5.07 8.91
C PHE A 117 -19.79 -5.10 10.09
N VAL A 118 -18.72 -4.30 10.05
CA VAL A 118 -17.62 -4.35 11.03
C VAL A 118 -17.73 -3.23 12.09
N CYS A 119 -18.16 -2.03 11.69
CA CYS A 119 -18.30 -0.90 12.62
C CYS A 119 -19.16 -1.18 13.88
N PRO A 120 -20.33 -1.84 13.83
CA PRO A 120 -21.13 -2.06 15.04
C PRO A 120 -20.37 -2.94 16.03
N THR A 121 -19.59 -3.91 15.56
CA THR A 121 -18.80 -4.80 16.45
C THR A 121 -17.72 -4.06 17.24
N GLU A 122 -17.13 -2.99 16.70
CA GLU A 122 -16.20 -2.13 17.47
C GLU A 122 -16.96 -1.22 18.43
N ILE A 123 -18.02 -0.56 17.92
CA ILE A 123 -18.75 0.47 18.65
C ILE A 123 -19.46 -0.12 19.88
N THR A 124 -20.11 -1.29 19.74
CA THR A 124 -20.73 -1.99 20.87
C THR A 124 -19.69 -2.56 21.83
N ALA A 125 -18.56 -3.10 21.34
CA ALA A 125 -17.50 -3.63 22.22
C ALA A 125 -16.84 -2.56 23.11
N PHE A 126 -16.74 -1.30 22.64
CA PHE A 126 -16.38 -0.16 23.50
C PHE A 126 -17.50 0.22 24.48
N SER A 127 -18.77 0.13 24.07
CA SER A 127 -19.93 0.50 24.92
C SER A 127 -20.11 -0.48 26.07
N ASP A 128 -20.02 -1.78 25.78
CA ASP A 128 -20.22 -2.86 26.74
C ASP A 128 -19.12 -2.87 27.82
N ARG A 129 -17.97 -2.24 27.54
CA ARG A 129 -16.82 -2.09 28.45
C ARG A 129 -16.60 -0.64 28.93
N TYR A 130 -17.49 0.30 28.60
CA TYR A 130 -17.35 1.73 28.92
C TYR A 130 -17.06 1.98 30.41
N GLU A 131 -17.71 1.22 31.31
CA GLU A 131 -17.51 1.33 32.75
C GLU A 131 -16.09 0.99 33.22
N GLU A 132 -15.29 0.26 32.44
CA GLU A 132 -13.87 0.05 32.75
C GLU A 132 -13.04 1.31 32.44
N PHE A 133 -13.38 2.01 31.35
CA PHE A 133 -12.73 3.26 30.95
C PHE A 133 -13.15 4.43 31.86
N GLU A 134 -14.41 4.47 32.29
CA GLU A 134 -14.91 5.45 33.25
C GLU A 134 -14.21 5.33 34.62
N LYS A 135 -13.97 4.11 35.10
CA LYS A 135 -13.17 3.84 36.32
C LYS A 135 -11.72 4.31 36.20
N LEU A 136 -11.19 4.42 34.97
CA LEU A 136 -9.89 5.02 34.66
C LEU A 136 -9.99 6.51 34.29
N ASN A 137 -11.09 7.18 34.65
CA ASN A 137 -11.34 8.61 34.40
C ASN A 137 -11.10 8.99 32.92
N THR A 138 -11.63 8.16 32.03
CA THR A 138 -11.47 8.26 30.57
C THR A 138 -12.83 8.38 29.89
N GLU A 139 -12.90 9.21 28.86
CA GLU A 139 -14.05 9.39 27.98
C GLU A 139 -13.87 8.62 26.66
N ILE A 140 -14.95 8.21 26.02
CA ILE A 140 -14.92 7.63 24.67
C ILE A 140 -15.68 8.54 23.70
N LEU A 141 -15.09 8.89 22.56
CA LEU A 141 -15.73 9.66 21.51
C LEU A 141 -15.62 8.87 20.19
N GLY A 142 -16.76 8.39 19.68
CA GLY A 142 -16.83 7.77 18.35
C GLY A 142 -17.05 8.82 17.26
N VAL A 143 -16.34 8.75 16.14
CA VAL A 143 -16.42 9.73 15.04
C VAL A 143 -16.62 9.03 13.69
N SER A 144 -17.56 9.52 12.89
CA SER A 144 -17.81 9.07 11.52
C SER A 144 -18.24 10.26 10.66
N ILE A 145 -18.06 10.14 9.34
CA ILE A 145 -18.42 11.19 8.37
C ILE A 145 -19.92 11.27 8.08
N ASN A 146 -20.70 10.39 8.70
CA ASN A 146 -22.16 10.39 8.68
C ASN A 146 -22.75 11.53 9.54
N SER A 147 -24.03 11.84 9.32
CA SER A 147 -24.78 12.88 10.03
C SER A 147 -25.40 12.38 11.34
N VAL A 148 -25.71 13.29 12.27
CA VAL A 148 -26.42 12.94 13.52
C VAL A 148 -27.74 12.18 13.30
N PHE A 149 -28.45 12.42 12.19
CA PHE A 149 -29.67 11.68 11.84
C PHE A 149 -29.40 10.21 11.51
N SER A 150 -28.23 9.91 10.92
CA SER A 150 -27.76 8.55 10.63
C SER A 150 -27.36 7.83 11.92
N HIS A 151 -26.61 8.51 12.80
CA HIS A 151 -26.27 8.02 14.14
C HIS A 151 -27.51 7.68 14.96
N LEU A 152 -28.51 8.57 14.99
CA LEU A 152 -29.73 8.40 15.77
C LEU A 152 -30.55 7.19 15.30
N ALA A 153 -30.79 7.07 13.99
CA ALA A 153 -31.50 5.91 13.44
C ALA A 153 -30.77 4.58 13.69
N TRP A 154 -29.44 4.60 13.74
CA TRP A 154 -28.63 3.41 13.96
C TRP A 154 -28.51 3.01 15.45
N VAL A 155 -28.52 3.99 16.36
CA VAL A 155 -28.71 3.80 17.82
C VAL A 155 -30.10 3.20 18.10
N GLN A 156 -31.15 3.72 17.47
CA GLN A 156 -32.53 3.23 17.60
C GLN A 156 -32.77 1.84 16.97
N THR A 157 -31.78 1.29 16.25
CA THR A 157 -31.86 -0.06 15.68
C THR A 157 -31.34 -1.10 16.68
N ASP A 158 -32.08 -2.21 16.89
CA ASP A 158 -31.66 -3.30 17.77
C ASP A 158 -30.37 -3.99 17.26
N ARG A 159 -29.48 -4.37 18.19
CA ARG A 159 -28.18 -4.98 17.91
C ARG A 159 -28.27 -6.30 17.11
N LYS A 160 -29.33 -7.10 17.28
CA LYS A 160 -29.56 -8.35 16.51
C LYS A 160 -29.83 -8.07 15.02
N SER A 161 -30.29 -6.86 14.71
CA SER A 161 -30.53 -6.37 13.34
C SER A 161 -29.34 -5.59 12.76
N GLY A 162 -28.17 -5.62 13.42
CA GLY A 162 -26.99 -4.86 13.02
C GLY A 162 -26.99 -3.39 13.46
N GLY A 163 -27.92 -3.02 14.33
CA GLY A 163 -27.94 -1.73 15.01
C GLY A 163 -26.95 -1.64 16.18
N LEU A 164 -27.01 -0.53 16.90
CA LEU A 164 -26.13 -0.28 18.05
C LEU A 164 -26.84 -0.44 19.39
N GLY A 165 -28.16 -0.22 19.44
CA GLY A 165 -28.89 -0.07 20.70
C GLY A 165 -28.31 1.05 21.57
N ASP A 166 -28.56 0.97 22.88
CA ASP A 166 -28.06 1.96 23.82
C ASP A 166 -26.52 1.99 23.86
N LEU A 167 -25.97 3.21 23.70
CA LEU A 167 -24.54 3.50 23.76
C LEU A 167 -24.23 4.33 24.99
N LYS A 168 -23.21 3.90 25.74
CA LYS A 168 -22.74 4.61 26.95
C LYS A 168 -21.85 5.81 26.64
N TYR A 169 -21.68 6.21 25.37
CA TYR A 169 -20.84 7.32 24.95
C TYR A 169 -21.31 7.95 23.61
N PRO A 170 -20.95 9.20 23.28
CA PRO A 170 -21.46 9.91 22.11
C PRO A 170 -20.87 9.48 20.76
N LEU A 171 -21.68 9.58 19.71
CA LEU A 171 -21.28 9.47 18.30
C LEU A 171 -21.29 10.83 17.61
N VAL A 172 -20.10 11.35 17.30
CA VAL A 172 -19.84 12.65 16.64
C VAL A 172 -20.01 12.56 15.12
N SER A 173 -20.63 13.58 14.52
CA SER A 173 -20.95 13.67 13.10
C SER A 173 -19.99 14.63 12.36
N ASP A 174 -19.05 14.07 11.60
CA ASP A 174 -18.05 14.79 10.81
C ASP A 174 -18.44 14.88 9.31
N VAL A 175 -19.66 15.34 9.03
CA VAL A 175 -20.17 15.52 7.66
C VAL A 175 -19.30 16.45 6.81
N THR A 176 -18.64 17.42 7.43
CA THR A 176 -17.66 18.33 6.80
C THR A 176 -16.33 17.64 6.48
N LYS A 177 -16.08 16.43 7.02
CA LYS A 177 -14.84 15.65 6.91
C LYS A 177 -13.61 16.37 7.48
N SER A 178 -13.83 17.42 8.27
CA SER A 178 -12.78 18.28 8.81
C SER A 178 -12.03 17.64 9.97
N ILE A 179 -12.73 16.86 10.81
CA ILE A 179 -12.12 16.16 11.95
C ILE A 179 -11.31 14.97 11.42
N SER A 180 -11.90 14.15 10.55
CA SER A 180 -11.22 13.01 9.91
C SER A 180 -10.00 13.45 9.10
N LYS A 181 -10.05 14.66 8.50
CA LYS A 181 -8.91 15.26 7.82
C LYS A 181 -7.85 15.80 8.80
N SER A 182 -8.24 16.52 9.85
CA SER A 182 -7.28 17.05 10.83
C SER A 182 -6.55 15.94 11.59
N TYR A 183 -7.21 14.80 11.82
CA TYR A 183 -6.62 13.58 12.39
C TYR A 183 -5.89 12.69 11.37
N GLY A 184 -5.80 13.08 10.10
CA GLY A 184 -5.03 12.35 9.07
C GLY A 184 -5.60 10.98 8.68
N VAL A 185 -6.85 10.69 9.02
CA VAL A 185 -7.51 9.38 8.82
C VAL A 185 -8.50 9.35 7.66
N LEU A 186 -8.88 10.49 7.09
CA LEU A 186 -9.74 10.58 5.91
C LEU A 186 -9.04 9.99 4.66
N ILE A 187 -9.73 9.10 3.95
CA ILE A 187 -9.36 8.69 2.58
C ILE A 187 -10.05 9.66 1.60
N PRO A 188 -9.34 10.60 0.94
CA PRO A 188 -9.99 11.67 0.18
C PRO A 188 -10.82 11.14 -0.99
N ASP A 189 -10.25 10.21 -1.77
CA ASP A 189 -10.85 9.65 -3.00
C ASP A 189 -12.11 8.79 -2.74
N GLN A 190 -12.28 8.31 -1.51
CA GLN A 190 -13.43 7.50 -1.09
C GLN A 190 -14.38 8.28 -0.17
N GLY A 191 -13.92 9.39 0.41
CA GLY A 191 -14.70 10.26 1.27
C GLY A 191 -15.09 9.66 2.64
N ILE A 192 -14.38 8.62 3.09
CA ILE A 192 -14.61 7.87 4.35
C ILE A 192 -13.36 7.88 5.25
N ALA A 193 -13.52 7.62 6.55
CA ALA A 193 -12.40 7.52 7.48
C ALA A 193 -11.80 6.10 7.54
N LEU A 194 -10.49 6.01 7.83
CA LEU A 194 -9.83 4.80 8.31
C LEU A 194 -10.25 4.48 9.76
N ARG A 195 -9.96 3.26 10.24
CA ARG A 195 -10.17 2.87 11.64
C ARG A 195 -9.02 3.40 12.51
N GLY A 196 -8.91 4.73 12.60
CA GLY A 196 -7.95 5.42 13.46
C GLY A 196 -8.46 5.56 14.89
N LEU A 197 -7.63 5.30 15.88
CA LEU A 197 -7.89 5.53 17.30
C LEU A 197 -6.73 6.32 17.88
N PHE A 198 -7.05 7.29 18.73
CA PHE A 198 -6.10 8.15 19.43
C PHE A 198 -6.43 8.13 20.92
N ILE A 199 -5.42 7.96 21.78
CA ILE A 199 -5.54 8.17 23.22
C ILE A 199 -4.92 9.54 23.51
N ILE A 200 -5.75 10.45 24.03
CA ILE A 200 -5.41 11.84 24.36
C ILE A 200 -5.38 11.95 25.88
N ASP A 201 -4.34 12.56 26.44
CA ASP A 201 -4.21 12.78 27.88
C ASP A 201 -4.94 14.02 28.39
N LYS A 202 -4.88 14.23 29.71
CA LYS A 202 -5.50 15.38 30.39
C LYS A 202 -4.87 16.70 29.95
N GLU A 203 -3.64 16.67 29.46
CA GLU A 203 -2.88 17.80 28.93
C GLU A 203 -3.23 18.10 27.46
N GLY A 204 -4.04 17.25 26.81
CA GLY A 204 -4.46 17.39 25.42
C GLY A 204 -3.41 16.89 24.42
N VAL A 205 -2.44 16.10 24.85
CA VAL A 205 -1.41 15.49 24.00
C VAL A 205 -1.84 14.09 23.58
N ILE A 206 -1.61 13.75 22.30
CA ILE A 206 -1.82 12.40 21.78
C ILE A 206 -0.69 11.50 22.29
N GLN A 207 -0.99 10.60 23.21
CA GLN A 207 -0.02 9.68 23.81
C GLN A 207 0.05 8.33 23.10
N HIS A 208 -0.99 7.96 22.35
CA HIS A 208 -1.00 6.76 21.51
C HIS A 208 -1.88 6.95 20.28
N SER A 209 -1.53 6.28 19.18
CA SER A 209 -2.44 6.11 18.04
C SER A 209 -2.28 4.74 17.37
N THR A 210 -3.37 4.23 16.82
CA THR A 210 -3.43 3.05 15.94
C THR A 210 -4.32 3.37 14.75
N ILE A 211 -3.91 2.99 13.53
CA ILE A 211 -4.70 3.22 12.31
C ILE A 211 -4.83 1.91 11.53
N ASN A 212 -6.00 1.29 11.64
CA ASN A 212 -6.31 0.07 10.91
C ASN A 212 -6.95 0.35 9.54
N ASN A 213 -6.66 -0.52 8.58
CA ASN A 213 -7.36 -0.55 7.29
C ASN A 213 -8.82 -1.01 7.48
N LEU A 214 -9.70 -0.64 6.55
CA LEU A 214 -11.18 -0.68 6.66
C LEU A 214 -11.76 -2.04 7.11
N ALA A 215 -11.08 -3.15 6.80
CA ALA A 215 -11.51 -4.52 7.07
C ALA A 215 -11.06 -5.09 8.43
N ILE A 216 -10.27 -4.36 9.23
CA ILE A 216 -9.64 -4.89 10.47
C ILE A 216 -10.09 -4.06 11.68
N GLY A 217 -10.93 -4.64 12.54
CA GLY A 217 -11.32 -4.03 13.82
C GLY A 217 -10.15 -3.91 14.80
N ARG A 218 -10.25 -2.96 15.74
CA ARG A 218 -9.32 -2.75 16.85
C ARG A 218 -9.61 -3.71 18.01
N CYS A 219 -8.61 -3.95 18.85
CA CYS A 219 -8.75 -4.77 20.06
C CYS A 219 -8.94 -3.87 21.28
N VAL A 220 -10.10 -3.96 21.93
CA VAL A 220 -10.44 -3.14 23.12
C VAL A 220 -9.49 -3.44 24.28
N ASP A 221 -9.05 -4.70 24.45
CA ASP A 221 -8.04 -5.07 25.46
C ASP A 221 -6.69 -4.39 25.25
N GLU A 222 -6.26 -4.20 24.00
CA GLU A 222 -4.99 -3.53 23.71
C GLU A 222 -5.10 -2.01 23.90
N THR A 223 -6.27 -1.42 23.59
CA THR A 223 -6.57 -0.02 23.95
C THR A 223 -6.56 0.17 25.46
N MET A 224 -7.22 -0.71 26.22
CA MET A 224 -7.26 -0.70 27.69
C MET A 224 -5.87 -0.85 28.29
N ARG A 225 -5.11 -1.87 27.87
CA ARG A 225 -3.74 -2.14 28.34
C ARG A 225 -2.81 -0.96 28.06
N THR A 226 -2.98 -0.29 26.91
CA THR A 226 -2.18 0.88 26.54
C THR A 226 -2.53 2.10 27.38
N LEU A 227 -3.82 2.40 27.57
CA LEU A 227 -4.29 3.46 28.48
C LEU A 227 -3.73 3.27 29.89
N GLN A 228 -3.83 2.06 30.44
CA GLN A 228 -3.31 1.72 31.77
C GLN A 228 -1.79 1.87 31.87
N GLY A 229 -1.04 1.51 30.81
CA GLY A 229 0.41 1.70 30.76
C GLY A 229 0.82 3.18 30.68
N LEU A 230 0.07 4.01 29.95
CA LEU A 230 0.27 5.45 29.89
C LEU A 230 0.04 6.09 31.26
N GLN A 231 -1.10 5.80 31.89
CA GLN A 231 -1.43 6.27 33.24
C GLN A 231 -0.36 5.85 34.25
N TYR A 232 0.07 4.58 34.23
CA TYR A 232 1.12 4.09 35.14
C TYR A 232 2.44 4.86 35.01
N VAL A 233 2.90 5.17 33.79
CA VAL A 233 4.15 5.92 33.57
C VAL A 233 4.00 7.41 33.89
N GLN A 234 2.80 7.99 33.71
CA GLN A 234 2.50 9.36 34.12
C GLN A 234 2.46 9.49 35.66
N GLU A 235 1.99 8.45 36.37
CA GLU A 235 2.00 8.37 37.83
C GLU A 235 3.36 7.96 38.43
N ASN A 236 4.20 7.25 37.67
CA ASN A 236 5.51 6.75 38.10
C ASN A 236 6.64 7.18 37.13
N PRO A 237 7.06 8.46 37.10
CA PRO A 237 7.97 8.99 36.07
C PRO A 237 9.39 8.40 36.05
N ASP A 238 9.80 7.74 37.14
CA ASP A 238 11.10 7.04 37.25
C ASP A 238 11.04 5.57 36.75
N GLU A 239 9.90 5.15 36.17
CA GLU A 239 9.67 3.80 35.66
C GLU A 239 9.12 3.79 34.22
N VAL A 240 9.28 2.66 33.53
CA VAL A 240 8.74 2.40 32.19
C VAL A 240 8.12 1.01 32.11
N CYS A 241 7.03 0.90 31.34
CA CYS A 241 6.36 -0.37 31.06
C CYS A 241 7.13 -1.18 29.99
N PRO A 242 7.59 -2.41 30.30
CA PRO A 242 8.24 -3.29 29.33
C PRO A 242 7.25 -3.83 28.27
N ALA A 243 7.78 -4.46 27.21
CA ALA A 243 6.98 -4.99 26.11
C ALA A 243 5.93 -6.02 26.59
N GLY A 244 4.66 -5.78 26.27
CA GLY A 244 3.53 -6.62 26.66
C GLY A 244 3.02 -6.44 28.10
N TRP A 245 3.59 -5.50 28.87
CA TRP A 245 3.21 -5.22 30.26
C TRP A 245 1.71 -5.01 30.46
N LYS A 246 1.23 -5.47 31.62
CA LYS A 246 -0.13 -5.31 32.15
C LYS A 246 -0.08 -4.82 33.60
N PRO A 247 -1.15 -4.18 34.13
CA PRO A 247 -1.21 -3.79 35.54
C PRO A 247 -0.84 -4.92 36.49
N GLY A 248 -0.01 -4.60 37.49
CA GLY A 248 0.50 -5.55 38.47
C GLY A 248 1.71 -6.38 38.01
N GLU A 249 2.14 -6.32 36.75
CA GLU A 249 3.44 -6.89 36.35
C GLU A 249 4.61 -5.94 36.70
N LYS A 250 5.79 -6.51 36.93
CA LYS A 250 7.01 -5.72 37.25
C LYS A 250 7.31 -4.74 36.11
N SER A 251 7.47 -3.47 36.46
CA SER A 251 8.00 -2.38 35.64
C SER A 251 9.53 -2.47 35.51
N MET A 252 10.14 -1.51 34.80
CA MET A 252 11.60 -1.40 34.63
C MET A 252 12.03 0.06 34.80
N LYS A 253 13.24 0.32 35.31
CA LYS A 253 13.78 1.68 35.40
C LYS A 253 14.44 2.11 34.07
N PRO A 254 14.29 3.36 33.60
CA PRO A 254 14.82 3.84 32.32
C PRO A 254 16.32 4.22 32.39
N ASP A 255 17.13 3.44 33.10
CA ASP A 255 18.60 3.54 33.11
C ASP A 255 19.20 2.16 32.76
N PRO A 256 20.23 2.07 31.88
CA PRO A 256 20.80 0.80 31.47
C PRO A 256 21.24 -0.11 32.61
N LYS A 257 21.86 0.43 33.67
CA LYS A 257 22.35 -0.35 34.82
C LYS A 257 21.21 -0.74 35.75
N LEU A 258 20.31 0.19 36.07
CA LEU A 258 19.15 -0.09 36.92
C LEU A 258 18.13 -1.03 36.24
N SER A 259 18.16 -1.14 34.91
CA SER A 259 17.38 -2.12 34.16
C SER A 259 17.88 -3.56 34.32
N GLU A 260 19.12 -3.77 34.79
CA GLU A 260 19.67 -5.12 35.00
C GLU A 260 18.89 -5.91 36.05
N ASP A 261 18.23 -5.25 37.02
CA ASP A 261 17.32 -5.87 38.01
C ASP A 261 16.03 -6.46 37.39
N TYR A 262 15.75 -6.18 36.12
CA TYR A 262 14.56 -6.68 35.42
C TYR A 262 14.82 -8.02 34.71
N PHE A 263 15.89 -8.11 33.92
CA PHE A 263 16.13 -9.21 32.99
C PHE A 263 16.35 -10.62 33.60
N PRO A 264 16.95 -10.81 34.80
CA PRO A 264 17.13 -12.13 35.40
C PRO A 264 15.84 -12.93 35.56
N ASN A 265 14.72 -12.25 35.85
CA ASN A 265 13.43 -12.90 36.07
C ASN A 265 12.74 -13.35 34.77
N GLN A 266 13.02 -12.69 33.63
CA GLN A 266 12.49 -13.05 32.32
C GLN A 266 12.92 -14.47 31.90
N LYS A 267 14.16 -14.88 32.20
CA LYS A 267 14.70 -16.21 31.80
C LYS A 267 13.94 -17.39 32.42
N ARG A 268 13.26 -17.22 33.57
CA ARG A 268 12.52 -18.30 34.26
C ARG A 268 11.13 -18.57 33.69
N LYS A 269 10.37 -17.54 33.24
CA LYS A 269 9.02 -17.74 32.67
C LYS A 269 9.03 -18.66 31.43
N ARG A 270 10.12 -18.69 30.66
CA ARG A 270 10.22 -19.38 29.35
C ARG A 270 10.34 -20.92 29.41
N ILE A 271 10.43 -21.52 30.60
CA ILE A 271 10.59 -22.98 30.80
C ILE A 271 9.34 -23.63 31.42
N ALA A 272 8.42 -22.83 31.98
CA ALA A 272 7.34 -23.32 32.85
C ALA A 272 6.10 -23.89 32.13
N THR A 273 5.94 -23.69 30.81
CA THR A 273 4.69 -23.99 30.09
C THR A 273 4.62 -25.37 29.43
N ASN A 274 5.73 -26.09 29.26
CA ASN A 274 5.78 -27.39 28.56
C ASN A 274 6.17 -28.56 29.50
N LYS A 275 5.39 -28.78 30.57
CA LYS A 275 5.50 -29.99 31.42
C LYS A 275 4.14 -30.53 31.87
N SER A 276 3.42 -31.15 30.94
CA SER A 276 2.36 -32.13 31.25
C SER A 276 2.38 -33.27 30.22
N THR A 277 2.49 -34.51 30.72
CA THR A 277 2.57 -35.78 29.94
C THR A 277 3.81 -35.95 29.03
N GLY A 278 4.14 -37.19 28.64
CA GLY A 278 5.27 -37.52 27.75
C GLY A 278 6.50 -38.12 28.43
N GLN A 279 6.36 -39.30 29.04
CA GLN A 279 7.45 -40.02 29.73
C GLN A 279 8.21 -40.93 28.76
N CYS A 280 9.52 -40.72 28.57
CA CYS A 280 10.41 -41.65 27.84
C CYS A 280 11.81 -41.68 28.47
N ARG A 281 12.43 -42.87 28.51
CA ARG A 281 13.77 -43.11 29.09
C ARG A 281 14.82 -43.12 27.98
N CYS A 282 16.00 -42.54 28.25
CA CYS A 282 17.20 -42.79 27.45
C CYS A 282 18.00 -43.96 28.04
N PRO A 283 18.40 -44.97 27.25
CA PRO A 283 19.54 -45.83 27.58
C PRO A 283 20.86 -45.11 27.26
N GLN A 284 21.89 -45.35 28.08
CA GLN A 284 23.28 -44.97 27.78
C GLN A 284 23.98 -46.15 27.09
N THR A 285 25.04 -45.91 26.31
CA THR A 285 26.37 -46.57 26.50
C THR A 285 27.44 -46.08 25.50
N MET A 286 28.68 -46.04 25.99
CA MET A 286 30.02 -46.15 25.34
C MET A 286 30.32 -45.39 24.03
N LYS A 287 31.39 -44.59 23.87
CA LYS A 287 32.85 -44.71 24.18
C LYS A 287 33.66 -45.58 23.20
N GLU A 288 34.95 -45.24 23.12
CA GLU A 288 36.08 -45.90 22.42
C GLU A 288 36.23 -45.59 20.92
N THR A 289 37.43 -45.46 20.31
CA THR A 289 38.80 -45.18 20.82
C THR A 289 39.67 -44.54 19.71
N LEU A 290 40.80 -43.92 20.10
CA LEU A 290 41.94 -43.39 19.28
C LEU A 290 42.56 -44.44 18.30
N PRO A 291 43.49 -44.14 17.33
CA PRO A 291 44.65 -43.22 17.52
C PRO A 291 45.36 -42.57 16.28
N PHE A 292 46.47 -41.86 16.61
CA PHE A 292 47.70 -41.51 15.83
C PHE A 292 47.69 -40.66 14.53
N LEU A 293 48.22 -39.42 14.66
CA LEU A 293 49.48 -38.84 14.09
C LEU A 293 50.15 -39.50 12.84
N PRO A 294 50.92 -38.77 11.99
CA PRO A 294 51.76 -37.61 12.37
C PRO A 294 51.80 -36.38 11.41
N GLN A 295 52.69 -35.44 11.78
CA GLN A 295 52.98 -34.13 11.18
C GLN A 295 53.73 -34.21 9.83
N ASN A 296 53.72 -33.13 9.02
CA ASN A 296 54.95 -32.35 8.77
C ASN A 296 54.77 -30.99 8.07
N TYR A 297 55.82 -30.16 8.19
CA TYR A 297 56.05 -28.78 7.73
C TYR A 297 56.29 -28.66 6.18
N PRO A 298 56.48 -27.46 5.54
CA PRO A 298 56.73 -26.13 6.10
C PRO A 298 56.01 -24.90 5.45
N PHE A 299 56.23 -23.71 6.04
CA PHE A 299 56.20 -22.36 5.39
C PHE A 299 57.56 -22.13 4.63
N PRO A 300 57.93 -20.97 4.01
CA PRO A 300 57.34 -19.61 3.93
C PRO A 300 57.28 -19.15 2.42
N PRO A 301 57.33 -17.84 2.02
CA PRO A 301 57.28 -16.59 2.77
C PRO A 301 56.26 -15.54 2.32
N SER A 302 56.04 -14.57 3.20
CA SER A 302 55.44 -13.27 2.91
C SER A 302 56.38 -12.35 2.11
N LEU A 303 55.81 -11.52 1.23
CA LEU A 303 56.45 -10.31 0.72
C LEU A 303 55.57 -9.10 1.07
N SER A 304 56.18 -8.06 1.62
CA SER A 304 55.51 -6.89 2.19
C SER A 304 55.71 -5.63 1.36
N SER A 305 54.68 -4.77 1.38
CA SER A 305 54.77 -3.30 1.26
C SER A 305 55.57 -2.68 0.10
N HIS A 306 54.85 -2.05 -0.83
CA HIS A 306 55.21 -0.70 -1.28
C HIS A 306 54.00 0.22 -1.18
N HIS A 307 54.19 1.41 -0.60
CA HIS A 307 53.17 2.46 -0.52
C HIS A 307 53.17 3.31 -1.78
N HIS A 308 51.97 3.67 -2.27
CA HIS A 308 51.75 4.95 -2.94
C HIS A 308 50.36 5.50 -2.64
N HIS A 309 50.28 6.77 -2.22
CA HIS A 309 49.04 7.53 -2.09
C HIS A 309 48.77 8.35 -3.36
N PRO A 310 47.53 8.35 -3.88
CA PRO A 310 46.96 9.45 -4.64
C PRO A 310 46.11 10.36 -3.73
N LYS A 311 45.93 11.63 -4.14
CA LYS A 311 45.03 12.60 -3.49
C LYS A 311 43.62 12.56 -4.15
N PRO A 312 42.55 13.00 -3.45
CA PRO A 312 41.22 13.13 -4.05
C PRO A 312 41.13 14.31 -5.03
N HIS A 313 40.12 14.27 -5.90
CA HIS A 313 39.69 15.38 -6.75
C HIS A 313 38.18 15.62 -6.56
N ASP A 314 37.77 16.89 -6.61
CA ASP A 314 36.44 17.35 -6.22
C ASP A 314 35.35 17.19 -7.29
N PHE A 315 34.09 17.06 -6.82
CA PHE A 315 32.89 17.14 -7.66
C PHE A 315 32.13 18.46 -7.38
N PRO A 316 31.70 19.21 -8.40
CA PRO A 316 30.92 20.43 -8.21
C PRO A 316 29.44 20.14 -7.89
N SER A 317 28.88 20.87 -6.94
CA SER A 317 27.47 20.80 -6.54
C SER A 317 26.60 21.86 -7.25
N LEU A 318 25.36 21.52 -7.59
CA LEU A 318 24.34 22.48 -8.07
C LEU A 318 22.96 22.17 -7.50
N SER A 319 22.25 23.22 -7.10
CA SER A 319 20.87 23.25 -6.61
C SER A 319 20.40 24.71 -6.54
N PRO A 320 19.10 25.05 -6.35
CA PRO A 320 17.87 24.30 -6.63
C PRO A 320 16.86 25.10 -7.51
N HIS A 321 15.68 24.53 -7.74
CA HIS A 321 14.38 25.11 -8.17
C HIS A 321 14.27 26.48 -8.89
N ARG A 322 13.47 26.51 -9.96
CA ARG A 322 12.68 27.68 -10.37
C ARG A 322 11.21 27.32 -10.62
N ASN A 323 10.30 28.13 -10.08
CA ASN A 323 8.89 28.16 -10.47
C ASN A 323 8.70 29.04 -11.72
N LEU A 324 7.57 28.87 -12.43
CA LEU A 324 7.13 29.75 -13.51
C LEU A 324 5.84 30.48 -13.10
N HIS A 325 5.79 31.78 -13.36
CA HIS A 325 4.61 32.62 -13.18
C HIS A 325 4.06 33.08 -14.54
N PHE A 326 2.74 33.29 -14.60
CA PHE A 326 2.05 34.04 -15.65
C PHE A 326 1.40 35.30 -15.02
N PRO A 327 1.04 36.33 -15.82
CA PRO A 327 1.29 37.72 -15.43
C PRO A 327 0.18 38.42 -14.63
N THR A 328 0.61 39.47 -13.92
CA THR A 328 -0.19 40.44 -13.18
C THR A 328 -0.77 41.53 -14.08
N LEU A 329 -1.88 42.17 -13.64
CA LEU A 329 -2.23 43.53 -14.05
C LEU A 329 -2.37 44.43 -12.81
N SER A 330 -2.23 45.74 -13.01
CA SER A 330 -1.88 46.72 -11.96
C SER A 330 -3.03 47.20 -11.08
N SER A 331 -2.75 47.35 -9.78
CA SER A 331 -3.52 48.20 -8.87
C SER A 331 -3.07 49.66 -8.95
N GLN A 332 -3.97 50.62 -8.78
CA GLN A 332 -3.64 52.02 -8.44
C GLN A 332 -4.30 52.40 -7.10
N THR A 333 -3.61 53.23 -6.32
CA THR A 333 -3.98 53.61 -4.95
C THR A 333 -4.61 54.99 -4.87
N ILE A 334 -5.73 55.12 -4.16
CA ILE A 334 -6.24 56.40 -3.64
C ILE A 334 -6.64 56.20 -2.17
N THR A 335 -6.37 57.21 -1.33
CA THR A 335 -6.55 57.22 0.13
C THR A 335 -7.99 57.50 0.57
N PRO A 336 -8.39 57.10 1.80
CA PRO A 336 -9.77 57.26 2.28
C PRO A 336 -10.07 58.68 2.80
N THR A 337 -11.33 59.11 2.66
CA THR A 337 -11.91 60.24 3.41
C THR A 337 -13.41 59.95 3.63
N SER A 338 -13.93 60.27 4.81
CA SER A 338 -15.23 59.83 5.31
C SER A 338 -16.36 60.85 5.14
N LEU A 339 -17.61 60.39 4.94
CA LEU A 339 -18.91 60.96 5.39
C LEU A 339 -20.07 60.10 4.77
N PRO A 340 -21.38 60.34 5.07
CA PRO A 340 -22.13 59.79 6.20
C PRO A 340 -23.23 58.75 5.81
N PRO A 341 -23.86 58.03 6.75
CA PRO A 341 -24.80 56.94 6.44
C PRO A 341 -26.26 57.38 6.18
N LYS A 342 -26.95 56.69 5.26
CA LYS A 342 -28.42 56.71 5.04
C LYS A 342 -28.87 55.49 4.18
N PRO A 343 -30.18 55.15 4.09
CA PRO A 343 -30.74 54.04 4.87
C PRO A 343 -31.12 52.78 4.06
N HIS A 344 -31.47 51.70 4.76
CA HIS A 344 -31.95 50.44 4.19
C HIS A 344 -33.31 50.56 3.45
N PRO A 345 -33.43 49.99 2.23
CA PRO A 345 -34.70 49.55 1.66
C PRO A 345 -35.00 48.09 2.04
N HIS A 346 -36.27 47.74 2.23
CA HIS A 346 -36.71 46.35 2.39
C HIS A 346 -36.63 45.59 1.05
N ILE A 347 -36.28 44.29 1.12
CA ILE A 347 -36.45 43.34 0.01
C ILE A 347 -37.52 42.32 0.45
N PRO A 348 -38.58 42.06 -0.35
CA PRO A 348 -39.64 41.13 0.02
C PRO A 348 -39.18 39.67 -0.09
N PHE A 349 -39.71 38.81 0.79
CA PHE A 349 -39.55 37.36 0.68
C PHE A 349 -40.27 36.84 -0.57
N ILE A 350 -39.54 36.15 -1.44
CA ILE A 350 -40.10 35.33 -2.52
C ILE A 350 -39.88 33.87 -2.13
N SER A 351 -40.97 33.12 -1.96
CA SER A 351 -40.91 31.67 -1.72
C SER A 351 -40.35 30.95 -2.96
N PRO A 352 -39.47 29.94 -2.80
CA PRO A 352 -39.00 29.15 -3.93
C PRO A 352 -40.17 28.38 -4.58
N PRO A 353 -40.18 28.21 -5.91
CA PRO A 353 -41.20 27.41 -6.59
C PRO A 353 -41.08 25.93 -6.20
N PRO A 354 -42.18 25.15 -6.23
CA PRO A 354 -42.12 23.72 -5.98
C PRO A 354 -41.28 23.00 -7.05
N PRO A 355 -40.60 21.89 -6.70
CA PRO A 355 -39.84 21.12 -7.66
C PRO A 355 -40.75 20.53 -8.75
N PRO A 356 -40.27 20.39 -10.01
CA PRO A 356 -41.06 19.84 -11.09
C PRO A 356 -41.43 18.36 -10.83
N PRO A 357 -42.62 17.90 -11.26
CA PRO A 357 -43.05 16.53 -11.01
C PRO A 357 -42.14 15.51 -11.71
N LEU A 358 -41.81 14.44 -10.97
CA LEU A 358 -41.00 13.33 -11.48
C LEU A 358 -41.70 12.62 -12.65
N GLN A 359 -40.99 12.51 -13.77
CA GLN A 359 -41.45 11.83 -14.99
C GLN A 359 -41.83 10.36 -14.71
N PRO A 360 -43.09 9.94 -14.94
CA PRO A 360 -43.57 8.58 -14.60
C PRO A 360 -42.76 7.43 -15.22
N ASN A 361 -42.26 7.63 -16.44
CA ASN A 361 -41.57 6.60 -17.23
C ASN A 361 -40.17 6.23 -16.70
N SER A 362 -39.64 6.97 -15.72
CA SER A 362 -38.35 6.65 -15.10
C SER A 362 -38.37 5.31 -14.36
N ARG A 363 -39.52 4.91 -13.79
CA ARG A 363 -39.66 3.71 -12.95
C ARG A 363 -39.79 2.43 -13.77
N SER A 364 -40.47 2.48 -14.92
CA SER A 364 -40.62 1.32 -15.82
C SER A 364 -39.29 0.89 -16.44
N HIS A 365 -38.51 1.82 -17.01
CA HIS A 365 -37.22 1.48 -17.64
C HIS A 365 -36.18 0.94 -16.65
N PHE A 366 -36.24 1.33 -15.38
CA PHE A 366 -35.43 0.74 -14.31
C PHE A 366 -35.85 -0.71 -14.02
N GLN A 367 -37.16 -0.96 -13.91
CA GLN A 367 -37.73 -2.29 -13.67
C GLN A 367 -37.51 -3.25 -14.86
N GLU A 368 -37.69 -2.78 -16.10
CA GLU A 368 -37.38 -3.52 -17.34
C GLU A 368 -35.91 -3.96 -17.38
N LYS A 369 -34.99 -3.07 -16.99
CA LYS A 369 -33.55 -3.35 -16.92
C LYS A 369 -33.24 -4.40 -15.84
N MET A 370 -33.82 -4.27 -14.65
CA MET A 370 -33.68 -5.23 -13.56
C MET A 370 -34.14 -6.64 -13.97
N LEU A 371 -35.36 -6.75 -14.52
CA LEU A 371 -35.93 -8.02 -14.98
C LEU A 371 -35.11 -8.66 -16.10
N TYR A 372 -34.58 -7.87 -17.03
CA TYR A 372 -33.70 -8.39 -18.08
C TYR A 372 -32.39 -8.94 -17.52
N LEU A 373 -31.74 -8.24 -16.60
CA LEU A 373 -30.47 -8.69 -16.02
C LEU A 373 -30.64 -9.94 -15.13
N ASP A 374 -31.75 -10.03 -14.40
CA ASP A 374 -32.11 -11.25 -13.66
C ASP A 374 -32.41 -12.43 -14.61
N SER A 375 -33.05 -12.19 -15.76
CA SER A 375 -33.30 -13.23 -16.78
C SER A 375 -32.04 -13.87 -17.38
N ILE A 376 -30.91 -13.14 -17.38
CA ILE A 376 -29.58 -13.69 -17.74
C ILE A 376 -28.77 -14.16 -16.51
N GLY A 377 -29.40 -14.14 -15.34
CA GLY A 377 -28.88 -14.63 -14.05
C GLY A 377 -27.91 -13.68 -13.34
N LEU A 378 -27.93 -12.39 -13.64
CA LEU A 378 -27.08 -11.39 -12.99
C LEU A 378 -27.89 -10.55 -12.01
N ASP A 379 -27.54 -10.61 -10.71
CA ASP A 379 -28.15 -9.73 -9.70
C ASP A 379 -27.85 -8.25 -10.01
N PHE A 380 -28.92 -7.50 -10.27
CA PHE A 380 -28.86 -6.09 -10.59
C PHE A 380 -28.34 -5.23 -9.44
N PHE A 381 -28.61 -5.59 -8.18
CA PHE A 381 -28.18 -4.81 -7.02
C PHE A 381 -26.68 -4.95 -6.78
N SER A 382 -26.14 -6.17 -6.82
CA SER A 382 -24.68 -6.40 -6.83
C SER A 382 -24.00 -5.75 -8.05
N LEU A 383 -24.62 -5.79 -9.24
CA LEU A 383 -24.10 -5.09 -10.41
C LEU A 383 -24.06 -3.57 -10.23
N ILE A 384 -25.07 -2.94 -9.63
CA ILE A 384 -25.06 -1.50 -9.31
C ILE A 384 -23.92 -1.18 -8.34
N GLN A 385 -23.76 -1.96 -7.28
CA GLN A 385 -22.74 -1.74 -6.25
C GLN A 385 -21.31 -1.85 -6.79
N HIS A 386 -21.06 -2.78 -7.72
CA HIS A 386 -19.73 -3.02 -8.27
C HIS A 386 -19.48 -2.34 -9.63
N HIS A 387 -20.52 -1.84 -10.31
CA HIS A 387 -20.42 -1.19 -11.60
C HIS A 387 -21.53 -0.14 -11.86
N PRO A 388 -21.44 1.04 -11.22
CA PRO A 388 -22.43 2.12 -11.38
C PRO A 388 -22.78 2.56 -12.82
N PRO A 389 -21.90 2.50 -13.84
CA PRO A 389 -22.27 2.83 -15.22
C PRO A 389 -23.41 1.99 -15.84
N ILE A 390 -23.78 0.85 -15.23
CA ILE A 390 -24.96 0.08 -15.64
C ILE A 390 -26.28 0.86 -15.45
N ILE A 391 -26.30 1.85 -14.55
CA ILE A 391 -27.48 2.69 -14.31
C ILE A 391 -27.79 3.57 -15.54
N SER A 392 -26.77 4.19 -16.14
CA SER A 392 -26.92 5.14 -17.25
C SER A 392 -26.96 4.51 -18.65
N ALA A 393 -26.47 3.28 -18.83
CA ALA A 393 -26.57 2.56 -20.11
C ALA A 393 -28.04 2.26 -20.49
N SER A 394 -28.39 2.26 -21.79
CA SER A 394 -29.75 1.90 -22.20
C SER A 394 -29.98 0.38 -22.17
N LEU A 395 -31.23 -0.05 -22.00
CA LEU A 395 -31.58 -1.48 -22.08
C LEU A 395 -31.32 -2.07 -23.48
N HIS A 396 -31.39 -1.25 -24.53
CA HIS A 396 -31.04 -1.65 -25.89
C HIS A 396 -29.53 -1.96 -26.02
N ASP A 397 -28.66 -1.10 -25.46
CA ASP A 397 -27.22 -1.32 -25.50
C ASP A 397 -26.82 -2.60 -24.75
N LEU A 398 -27.41 -2.82 -23.56
CA LEU A 398 -27.20 -4.03 -22.75
C LEU A 398 -27.61 -5.30 -23.53
N LYS A 399 -28.78 -5.28 -24.18
CA LYS A 399 -29.25 -6.39 -25.03
C LYS A 399 -28.31 -6.64 -26.20
N SER A 400 -28.05 -5.63 -27.03
CA SER A 400 -27.18 -5.75 -28.20
C SER A 400 -25.77 -6.28 -27.89
N THR A 401 -25.27 -6.01 -26.67
CA THR A 401 -23.98 -6.49 -26.17
C THR A 401 -24.02 -7.96 -25.78
N VAL A 402 -25.07 -8.41 -25.11
CA VAL A 402 -25.30 -9.84 -24.79
C VAL A 402 -25.58 -10.64 -26.06
N ASP A 403 -26.42 -10.13 -26.96
CA ASP A 403 -26.76 -10.74 -28.25
C ASP A 403 -25.53 -10.88 -29.14
N PHE A 404 -24.67 -9.85 -29.21
CA PHE A 404 -23.37 -9.94 -29.90
C PHE A 404 -22.49 -11.03 -29.31
N LEU A 405 -22.34 -11.12 -27.98
CA LEU A 405 -21.54 -12.16 -27.35
C LEU A 405 -22.14 -13.57 -27.52
N ALA A 406 -23.47 -13.69 -27.57
CA ALA A 406 -24.15 -14.93 -27.93
C ALA A 406 -23.85 -15.34 -29.39
N SER A 407 -23.83 -14.39 -30.33
CA SER A 407 -23.46 -14.63 -31.73
C SER A 407 -22.00 -15.10 -31.90
N MET A 408 -21.13 -14.77 -30.95
CA MET A 408 -19.77 -15.32 -30.85
C MET A 408 -19.73 -16.74 -30.24
N ASN A 409 -20.86 -17.45 -30.29
CA ASN A 409 -21.11 -18.82 -29.83
C ASN A 409 -20.92 -19.05 -28.32
N PHE A 410 -20.97 -18.04 -27.46
CA PHE A 410 -20.93 -18.25 -26.00
C PHE A 410 -22.28 -18.72 -25.47
N THR A 411 -22.27 -19.74 -24.60
CA THR A 411 -23.49 -20.20 -23.92
C THR A 411 -23.93 -19.21 -22.84
N MET A 412 -25.23 -19.16 -22.51
CA MET A 412 -25.74 -18.26 -21.47
C MET A 412 -25.06 -18.47 -20.10
N LEU A 413 -24.66 -19.70 -19.78
CA LEU A 413 -23.89 -20.01 -18.56
C LEU A 413 -22.45 -19.47 -18.60
N GLU A 414 -21.80 -19.43 -19.78
CA GLU A 414 -20.51 -18.76 -19.96
C GLU A 414 -20.67 -17.24 -19.89
N LEU A 415 -21.69 -16.67 -20.55
CA LEU A 415 -21.98 -15.23 -20.49
C LEU A 415 -22.23 -14.77 -19.06
N ARG A 416 -23.09 -15.46 -18.31
CA ARG A 416 -23.34 -15.19 -16.88
C ARG A 416 -22.04 -15.13 -16.07
N ARG A 417 -21.10 -16.06 -16.31
CA ARG A 417 -19.78 -16.10 -15.64
C ARG A 417 -18.87 -14.96 -16.10
N ILE A 418 -18.76 -14.71 -17.41
CA ILE A 418 -17.95 -13.64 -18.01
C ILE A 418 -18.38 -12.27 -17.47
N LEU A 419 -19.68 -12.01 -17.47
CA LEU A 419 -20.28 -10.72 -17.12
C LEU A 419 -20.31 -10.51 -15.60
N SER A 420 -20.54 -11.56 -14.80
CA SER A 420 -20.35 -11.51 -13.34
C SER A 420 -18.89 -11.22 -12.94
N MET A 421 -17.92 -11.83 -13.63
CA MET A 421 -16.49 -11.57 -13.38
C MET A 421 -15.99 -10.22 -13.92
N CYS A 422 -16.68 -9.60 -14.88
CA CYS A 422 -16.29 -8.32 -15.46
C CYS A 422 -17.52 -7.53 -15.96
N PRO A 423 -18.30 -6.93 -15.04
CA PRO A 423 -19.53 -6.19 -15.36
C PRO A 423 -19.37 -5.13 -16.44
N HIS A 424 -18.20 -4.49 -16.49
CA HIS A 424 -17.87 -3.43 -17.45
C HIS A 424 -18.14 -3.81 -18.91
N ILE A 425 -18.02 -5.09 -19.27
CA ILE A 425 -18.29 -5.60 -20.63
C ILE A 425 -19.72 -5.27 -21.05
N LEU A 426 -20.71 -5.27 -20.14
CA LEU A 426 -22.11 -4.93 -20.44
C LEU A 426 -22.28 -3.52 -21.04
N THR A 427 -21.38 -2.59 -20.71
CA THR A 427 -21.43 -1.19 -21.17
C THR A 427 -20.49 -0.88 -22.33
N VAL A 428 -19.78 -1.90 -22.86
CA VAL A 428 -18.89 -1.76 -24.02
C VAL A 428 -19.70 -2.00 -25.30
N LYS A 429 -19.75 -1.00 -26.20
CA LYS A 429 -20.51 -1.10 -27.46
C LYS A 429 -20.05 -2.31 -28.29
N PRO A 430 -20.95 -3.07 -28.93
CA PRO A 430 -20.60 -4.25 -29.74
C PRO A 430 -19.51 -3.99 -30.80
N THR A 431 -19.53 -2.79 -31.40
CA THR A 431 -18.55 -2.35 -32.41
C THR A 431 -17.11 -2.30 -31.90
N SER A 432 -16.87 -2.11 -30.61
CA SER A 432 -15.52 -2.13 -30.02
C SER A 432 -15.09 -3.50 -29.50
N LEU A 433 -16.00 -4.47 -29.39
CA LEU A 433 -15.68 -5.86 -29.04
C LEU A 433 -15.08 -6.63 -30.23
N LEU A 434 -15.62 -6.46 -31.45
CA LEU A 434 -15.16 -7.17 -32.65
C LEU A 434 -13.65 -6.95 -32.97
N PRO A 435 -13.06 -5.75 -32.81
CA PRO A 435 -11.62 -5.54 -32.88
C PRO A 435 -10.82 -6.42 -31.91
N VAL A 436 -11.29 -6.62 -30.66
CA VAL A 436 -10.60 -7.47 -29.67
C VAL A 436 -10.58 -8.93 -30.10
N PHE A 437 -11.71 -9.45 -30.59
CA PHE A 437 -11.79 -10.80 -31.15
C PHE A 437 -10.89 -10.97 -32.37
N THR A 438 -10.85 -9.98 -33.26
CA THR A 438 -9.99 -9.96 -34.45
C THR A 438 -8.51 -9.97 -34.06
N PHE A 439 -8.11 -9.11 -33.11
CA PHE A 439 -6.77 -9.06 -32.53
C PHE A 439 -6.35 -10.40 -31.90
N LEU A 440 -7.23 -11.02 -31.09
CA LEU A 440 -6.91 -12.29 -30.44
C LEU A 440 -6.67 -13.43 -31.45
N LEU A 441 -7.49 -13.49 -32.51
CA LEU A 441 -7.36 -14.50 -33.56
C LEU A 441 -6.15 -14.26 -34.47
N ARG A 442 -5.95 -13.02 -34.95
CA ARG A 442 -4.98 -12.69 -36.02
C ARG A 442 -3.62 -12.22 -35.49
N GLU A 443 -3.59 -11.38 -34.46
CA GLU A 443 -2.36 -10.75 -33.96
C GLU A 443 -1.76 -11.56 -32.79
N ALA A 444 -2.57 -11.94 -31.81
CA ALA A 444 -2.13 -12.78 -30.68
C ALA A 444 -2.11 -14.30 -30.99
N CYS A 445 -2.48 -14.70 -32.21
CA CYS A 445 -2.45 -16.07 -32.73
C CYS A 445 -3.15 -17.11 -31.82
N VAL A 446 -4.35 -16.78 -31.31
CA VAL A 446 -5.18 -17.70 -30.51
C VAL A 446 -6.06 -18.53 -31.44
N ASN A 447 -5.91 -19.86 -31.45
CA ASN A 447 -6.78 -20.76 -32.20
C ASN A 447 -8.26 -20.56 -31.82
N GLY A 448 -9.17 -20.50 -32.81
CA GLY A 448 -10.61 -20.28 -32.58
C GLY A 448 -11.26 -21.26 -31.59
N SER A 449 -10.83 -22.53 -31.60
CA SER A 449 -11.29 -23.57 -30.64
C SER A 449 -10.85 -23.33 -29.19
N ASN A 450 -9.86 -22.46 -28.95
CA ASN A 450 -9.39 -22.06 -27.62
C ASN A 450 -9.79 -20.62 -27.25
N LEU A 451 -10.34 -19.83 -28.19
CA LEU A 451 -10.79 -18.45 -27.97
C LEU A 451 -11.75 -18.32 -26.77
N LYS A 452 -12.80 -19.16 -26.71
CA LYS A 452 -13.73 -19.21 -25.57
C LYS A 452 -13.02 -19.50 -24.25
N LYS A 453 -12.06 -20.44 -24.25
CA LYS A 453 -11.27 -20.81 -23.05
C LYS A 453 -10.36 -19.68 -22.58
N VAL A 454 -9.81 -18.88 -23.49
CA VAL A 454 -9.01 -17.69 -23.15
C VAL A 454 -9.89 -16.61 -22.52
N ILE A 455 -11.05 -16.33 -23.11
CA ILE A 455 -11.99 -15.31 -22.61
C ILE A 455 -12.61 -15.74 -21.27
N ASN A 456 -13.08 -16.98 -21.13
CA ASN A 456 -13.57 -17.53 -19.85
C ASN A 456 -12.52 -17.46 -18.73
N ARG A 457 -11.22 -17.57 -19.05
CA ARG A 457 -10.11 -17.42 -18.08
C ARG A 457 -9.73 -15.96 -17.80
N ARG A 458 -10.05 -15.03 -18.70
CA ARG A 458 -9.69 -13.61 -18.56
C ARG A 458 -10.71 -12.67 -19.24
N PRO A 459 -11.94 -12.55 -18.71
CA PRO A 459 -13.00 -11.73 -19.30
C PRO A 459 -12.58 -10.29 -19.62
N ARG A 460 -11.77 -9.69 -18.74
CA ARG A 460 -11.23 -8.32 -18.88
C ARG A 460 -10.50 -8.04 -20.21
N LEU A 461 -10.06 -9.05 -20.97
CA LEU A 461 -9.55 -8.85 -22.33
C LEU A 461 -10.55 -8.13 -23.23
N LEU A 462 -11.85 -8.44 -23.11
CA LEU A 462 -12.93 -7.81 -23.88
C LEU A 462 -13.18 -6.34 -23.51
N ALA A 463 -12.72 -5.91 -22.33
CA ALA A 463 -12.79 -4.53 -21.86
C ALA A 463 -11.53 -3.70 -22.19
N CYS A 464 -10.55 -4.28 -22.89
CA CYS A 464 -9.30 -3.59 -23.26
C CYS A 464 -9.37 -3.03 -24.68
N ASN A 465 -9.00 -1.75 -24.86
CA ASN A 465 -8.82 -1.15 -26.17
C ASN A 465 -7.65 -1.83 -26.92
N VAL A 466 -7.84 -2.13 -28.21
CA VAL A 466 -6.84 -2.83 -29.03
C VAL A 466 -5.57 -2.00 -29.24
N GLU A 467 -5.70 -0.70 -29.46
CA GLU A 467 -4.63 0.19 -29.90
C GLU A 467 -3.83 0.76 -28.74
N THR A 468 -4.49 1.12 -27.64
CA THR A 468 -3.82 1.73 -26.47
C THR A 468 -3.42 0.73 -25.39
N GLN A 469 -3.96 -0.50 -25.41
CA GLN A 469 -3.67 -1.52 -24.39
C GLN A 469 -3.22 -2.86 -24.96
N LEU A 470 -3.95 -3.47 -25.92
CA LEU A 470 -3.60 -4.84 -26.35
C LEU A 470 -2.35 -4.90 -27.26
N ARG A 471 -2.26 -4.05 -28.29
CA ARG A 471 -1.10 -3.96 -29.21
C ARG A 471 0.19 -3.49 -28.55
N PRO A 472 0.22 -2.44 -27.71
CA PRO A 472 1.44 -2.04 -27.01
C PRO A 472 1.97 -3.16 -26.12
N THR A 473 1.09 -3.89 -25.43
CA THR A 473 1.48 -5.07 -24.64
C THR A 473 1.92 -6.24 -25.50
N LEU A 474 1.34 -6.44 -26.69
CA LEU A 474 1.81 -7.43 -27.67
C LEU A 474 3.26 -7.15 -28.09
N TYR A 475 3.53 -5.94 -28.58
CA TYR A 475 4.86 -5.54 -29.06
C TYR A 475 5.88 -5.50 -27.93
N PHE A 476 5.50 -5.09 -26.72
CA PHE A 476 6.35 -5.18 -25.54
C PHE A 476 6.72 -6.63 -25.19
N LEU A 477 5.75 -7.56 -25.19
CA LEU A 477 6.04 -8.97 -24.93
C LEU A 477 6.94 -9.58 -26.02
N GLN A 478 6.79 -9.15 -27.28
CA GLN A 478 7.68 -9.54 -28.38
C GLN A 478 9.10 -8.98 -28.21
N SER A 479 9.24 -7.70 -27.84
CA SER A 479 10.56 -7.05 -27.69
C SER A 479 11.39 -7.62 -26.53
N ILE A 480 10.74 -8.07 -25.45
CA ILE A 480 11.41 -8.81 -24.37
C ILE A 480 11.66 -10.30 -24.71
N GLY A 481 11.26 -10.75 -25.92
CA GLY A 481 11.53 -12.09 -26.45
C GLY A 481 10.54 -13.19 -26.03
N VAL A 482 9.32 -12.85 -25.61
CA VAL A 482 8.25 -13.84 -25.31
C VAL A 482 7.49 -14.17 -26.60
N SER A 483 7.94 -15.23 -27.29
CA SER A 483 7.38 -15.65 -28.59
C SER A 483 6.01 -16.33 -28.50
N GLU A 484 5.75 -17.14 -27.46
CA GLU A 484 4.50 -17.90 -27.33
C GLU A 484 3.36 -17.14 -26.62
N ILE A 485 3.00 -15.98 -27.16
CA ILE A 485 1.97 -15.09 -26.58
C ILE A 485 0.63 -15.81 -26.38
N ARG A 486 0.28 -16.75 -27.27
CA ARG A 486 -0.86 -17.69 -27.15
C ARG A 486 -0.94 -18.45 -25.81
N ARG A 487 0.19 -18.66 -25.12
CA ARG A 487 0.28 -19.29 -23.78
C ARG A 487 0.20 -18.28 -22.63
N HIS A 488 0.35 -16.98 -22.92
CA HIS A 488 0.48 -15.89 -21.94
C HIS A 488 -0.52 -14.74 -22.17
N THR A 489 -1.63 -15.01 -22.87
CA THR A 489 -2.69 -14.04 -23.19
C THR A 489 -3.25 -13.27 -21.99
N TYR A 490 -3.15 -13.82 -20.78
CA TYR A 490 -3.51 -13.11 -19.55
C TYR A 490 -2.73 -11.81 -19.33
N LEU A 491 -1.48 -11.72 -19.82
CA LEU A 491 -0.64 -10.52 -19.72
C LEU A 491 -1.14 -9.38 -20.61
N LEU A 492 -1.80 -9.66 -21.75
CA LEU A 492 -2.27 -8.63 -22.69
C LEU A 492 -3.26 -7.64 -22.03
N SER A 493 -3.96 -8.07 -20.98
CA SER A 493 -4.83 -7.23 -20.14
C SER A 493 -4.10 -6.31 -19.13
N CYS A 494 -2.79 -6.15 -19.24
CA CYS A 494 -1.96 -5.38 -18.30
C CYS A 494 -1.27 -4.18 -18.99
N SER A 495 -1.39 -2.99 -18.40
CA SER A 495 -0.65 -1.79 -18.84
C SER A 495 0.86 -2.03 -18.80
N VAL A 496 1.55 -1.71 -19.89
CA VAL A 496 3.01 -1.84 -20.02
C VAL A 496 3.68 -0.92 -19.00
N GLU A 497 3.39 0.37 -19.07
CA GLU A 497 3.94 1.45 -18.24
C GLU A 497 3.62 1.25 -16.76
N ASN A 498 2.37 0.96 -16.41
CA ASN A 498 1.93 0.96 -15.01
C ASN A 498 2.09 -0.40 -14.30
N LYS A 499 2.42 -1.48 -15.02
CA LYS A 499 2.52 -2.83 -14.43
C LYS A 499 3.72 -3.65 -14.88
N LEU A 500 4.11 -3.61 -16.16
CA LEU A 500 5.17 -4.48 -16.68
C LEU A 500 6.57 -3.86 -16.50
N ILE A 501 6.76 -2.61 -16.94
CA ILE A 501 8.03 -1.88 -16.84
C ILE A 501 8.51 -1.75 -15.38
N PRO A 502 7.70 -1.27 -14.40
CA PRO A 502 8.15 -1.09 -13.02
C PRO A 502 8.59 -2.37 -12.31
N ARG A 503 8.22 -3.55 -12.83
CA ARG A 503 8.70 -4.85 -12.33
C ARG A 503 10.08 -5.22 -12.86
N ILE A 504 10.45 -4.78 -14.07
CA ILE A 504 11.80 -4.93 -14.61
C ILE A 504 12.74 -3.93 -13.93
N ASP A 505 12.29 -2.68 -13.80
CA ASP A 505 13.01 -1.59 -13.12
C ASP A 505 13.33 -1.95 -11.66
N TYR A 506 12.39 -2.60 -10.96
CA TYR A 506 12.61 -3.08 -9.59
C TYR A 506 13.82 -4.03 -9.48
N PHE A 507 13.96 -5.00 -10.40
CA PHE A 507 15.16 -5.85 -10.41
C PHE A 507 16.42 -5.07 -10.80
N GLN A 508 16.33 -4.05 -11.66
CA GLN A 508 17.47 -3.19 -11.98
C GLN A 508 17.98 -2.40 -10.76
N ASN A 509 17.06 -1.81 -9.99
CA ASN A 509 17.39 -1.02 -8.80
C ASN A 509 18.05 -1.84 -7.68
N ILE A 510 17.97 -3.18 -7.75
CA ILE A 510 18.59 -4.12 -6.80
C ILE A 510 19.92 -4.69 -7.33
N GLY A 511 20.32 -4.33 -8.56
CA GLY A 511 21.64 -4.65 -9.12
C GLY A 511 21.66 -5.73 -10.20
N PHE A 512 20.51 -6.21 -10.69
CA PHE A 512 20.47 -7.02 -11.92
C PHE A 512 20.60 -6.10 -13.15
N SER A 513 21.43 -6.44 -14.14
CA SER A 513 21.46 -5.63 -15.37
C SER A 513 20.15 -5.79 -16.16
N TYR A 514 19.77 -4.80 -16.97
CA TYR A 514 18.54 -4.82 -17.79
C TYR A 514 18.39 -6.13 -18.59
N ARG A 515 19.48 -6.61 -19.21
CA ARG A 515 19.50 -7.87 -19.98
C ARG A 515 19.18 -9.09 -19.12
N GLU A 516 19.56 -9.09 -17.85
CA GLU A 516 19.32 -10.19 -16.91
C GLU A 516 17.88 -10.17 -16.40
N SER A 517 17.37 -9.01 -16.01
CA SER A 517 15.95 -8.81 -15.66
C SER A 517 15.05 -9.26 -16.82
N ILE A 518 15.29 -8.77 -18.04
CA ILE A 518 14.57 -9.19 -19.24
C ILE A 518 14.69 -10.71 -19.47
N SER A 519 15.87 -11.30 -19.29
CA SER A 519 16.05 -12.76 -19.39
C SER A 519 15.28 -13.56 -18.32
N MET A 520 15.08 -13.00 -17.12
CA MET A 520 14.22 -13.61 -16.08
C MET A 520 12.75 -13.55 -16.47
N PHE A 521 12.22 -12.38 -16.84
CA PHE A 521 10.82 -12.23 -17.27
C PHE A 521 10.50 -13.03 -18.54
N ARG A 522 11.43 -13.11 -19.50
CA ARG A 522 11.30 -13.92 -20.71
C ARG A 522 11.18 -15.42 -20.42
N ARG A 523 11.97 -15.94 -19.46
CA ARG A 523 11.94 -17.36 -19.05
C ARG A 523 10.80 -17.70 -18.10
N PHE A 524 10.22 -16.71 -17.43
CA PHE A 524 9.07 -16.90 -16.53
C PHE A 524 8.10 -15.71 -16.59
N PRO A 525 7.28 -15.57 -17.66
CA PRO A 525 6.40 -14.41 -17.85
C PRO A 525 5.30 -14.26 -16.77
N GLN A 526 5.03 -15.30 -15.99
CA GLN A 526 4.17 -15.22 -14.80
C GLN A 526 4.72 -14.29 -13.71
N LEU A 527 6.03 -13.99 -13.71
CA LEU A 527 6.66 -13.04 -12.78
C LEU A 527 5.99 -11.65 -12.81
N PHE A 528 5.46 -11.22 -13.96
CA PHE A 528 4.69 -9.96 -14.10
C PHE A 528 3.37 -9.92 -13.31
N ASN A 529 2.87 -11.04 -12.78
CA ASN A 529 1.65 -11.08 -11.98
C ASN A 529 1.90 -11.00 -10.48
N TYR A 530 3.10 -11.29 -9.98
CA TYR A 530 3.38 -11.15 -8.56
C TYR A 530 3.43 -9.68 -8.15
N SER A 531 3.04 -9.38 -6.90
CA SER A 531 3.26 -8.07 -6.30
C SER A 531 4.74 -7.88 -6.02
N ILE A 532 5.24 -6.64 -6.12
CA ILE A 532 6.59 -6.31 -5.70
C ILE A 532 6.64 -6.46 -4.16
N LYS A 533 5.92 -5.60 -3.44
CA LYS A 533 5.87 -5.55 -1.97
C LYS A 533 5.41 -6.86 -1.30
N GLU A 534 4.36 -7.50 -1.81
CA GLU A 534 3.76 -8.68 -1.15
C GLU A 534 4.39 -10.03 -1.53
N ASN A 535 5.39 -10.06 -2.42
CA ASN A 535 5.88 -11.35 -2.95
C ASN A 535 7.33 -11.37 -3.43
N ILE A 536 7.72 -10.44 -4.30
CA ILE A 536 9.09 -10.42 -4.83
C ILE A 536 10.04 -9.90 -3.75
N GLU A 537 9.69 -8.76 -3.14
CA GLU A 537 10.49 -8.06 -2.14
C GLU A 537 10.77 -8.90 -0.86
N PRO A 538 9.78 -9.54 -0.20
CA PRO A 538 10.04 -10.29 1.02
C PRO A 538 10.86 -11.56 0.75
N LYS A 539 10.68 -12.19 -0.42
CA LYS A 539 11.45 -13.38 -0.82
C LYS A 539 12.88 -13.03 -1.21
N LEU A 540 13.08 -11.93 -1.94
CA LEU A 540 14.41 -11.48 -2.33
C LEU A 540 15.21 -11.02 -1.10
N ASN A 541 14.57 -10.29 -0.17
CA ASN A 541 15.14 -9.96 1.13
C ASN A 541 15.52 -11.25 1.90
N TYR A 542 14.63 -12.25 1.97
CA TYR A 542 14.93 -13.54 2.60
C TYR A 542 16.14 -14.24 1.96
N PHE A 543 16.22 -14.29 0.62
CA PHE A 543 17.35 -14.91 -0.07
C PHE A 543 18.68 -14.18 0.14
N VAL A 544 18.67 -12.84 0.12
CA VAL A 544 19.91 -12.03 0.16
C VAL A 544 20.38 -11.77 1.58
N VAL A 545 19.47 -11.49 2.53
CA VAL A 545 19.83 -11.08 3.90
C VAL A 545 19.84 -12.26 4.86
N GLU A 546 18.77 -13.07 4.91
CA GLU A 546 18.70 -14.22 5.83
C GLU A 546 19.51 -15.42 5.31
N MET A 547 19.33 -15.80 4.04
CA MET A 547 20.05 -16.94 3.44
C MET A 547 21.43 -16.60 2.87
N ARG A 548 21.81 -15.31 2.88
CA ARG A 548 23.09 -14.77 2.37
C ARG A 548 23.46 -15.24 0.96
N ARG A 549 22.48 -15.31 0.03
CA ARG A 549 22.68 -15.77 -1.34
C ARG A 549 23.02 -14.66 -2.32
N ASP A 550 23.87 -15.04 -3.26
CA ASP A 550 24.27 -14.21 -4.40
C ASP A 550 23.09 -14.06 -5.38
N LEU A 551 22.85 -12.83 -5.85
CA LEU A 551 21.84 -12.51 -6.86
C LEU A 551 21.98 -13.38 -8.13
N ARG A 552 23.20 -13.83 -8.46
CA ARG A 552 23.49 -14.74 -9.57
C ARG A 552 22.76 -16.08 -9.43
N GLU A 553 22.63 -16.64 -8.22
CA GLU A 553 21.89 -17.89 -7.98
C GLU A 553 20.38 -17.69 -8.19
N ILE A 554 19.86 -16.50 -7.90
CA ILE A 554 18.44 -16.14 -8.07
C ILE A 554 18.09 -15.88 -9.54
N LYS A 555 19.00 -15.24 -10.29
CA LYS A 555 18.93 -15.05 -11.76
C LYS A 555 18.76 -16.36 -12.51
N GLU A 556 19.44 -17.43 -12.10
CA GLU A 556 19.41 -18.72 -12.80
C GLU A 556 17.98 -19.29 -12.91
N PHE A 557 17.13 -19.12 -11.89
CA PHE A 557 15.81 -19.75 -11.85
C PHE A 557 14.73 -18.82 -11.25
N PRO A 558 14.16 -17.88 -12.03
CA PRO A 558 13.16 -16.91 -11.54
C PRO A 558 11.87 -17.54 -10.97
N GLN A 559 11.65 -18.83 -11.19
CA GLN A 559 10.53 -19.58 -10.58
C GLN A 559 10.67 -19.72 -9.05
N TYR A 560 11.80 -19.36 -8.41
CA TYR A 560 11.86 -19.29 -6.94
C TYR A 560 10.77 -18.38 -6.35
N PHE A 561 10.40 -17.31 -7.05
CA PHE A 561 9.30 -16.42 -6.63
C PHE A 561 7.91 -17.07 -6.66
N SER A 562 7.71 -18.23 -7.31
CA SER A 562 6.43 -18.96 -7.24
C SER A 562 6.29 -19.80 -5.96
N PHE A 563 7.36 -20.14 -5.26
CA PHE A 563 7.29 -20.92 -4.03
C PHE A 563 6.77 -20.09 -2.85
N SER A 564 6.10 -20.73 -1.89
CA SER A 564 5.65 -20.08 -0.65
C SER A 564 6.86 -19.77 0.24
N LEU A 565 6.90 -18.55 0.79
CA LEU A 565 7.94 -18.12 1.72
C LEU A 565 7.81 -18.92 3.03
N GLU A 566 6.66 -18.80 3.69
CA GLU A 566 6.39 -19.44 4.98
C GLU A 566 6.29 -20.97 4.89
N ASN A 567 5.74 -21.53 3.81
CA ASN A 567 5.42 -22.98 3.77
C ASN A 567 6.48 -23.82 3.03
N ARG A 568 7.49 -23.22 2.39
CA ARG A 568 8.50 -23.99 1.61
C ARG A 568 9.91 -23.42 1.66
N ILE A 569 10.09 -22.10 1.62
CA ILE A 569 11.44 -21.50 1.65
C ILE A 569 11.97 -21.48 3.09
N LYS A 570 11.26 -20.83 4.02
CA LYS A 570 11.64 -20.73 5.43
C LYS A 570 11.85 -22.09 6.12
N PRO A 571 10.91 -23.06 6.08
CA PRO A 571 11.05 -24.30 6.85
C PRO A 571 12.21 -25.16 6.35
N ARG A 572 12.39 -25.24 5.02
CA ARG A 572 13.52 -25.97 4.43
C ARG A 572 14.85 -25.30 4.75
N HIS A 573 14.93 -23.97 4.76
CA HIS A 573 16.13 -23.24 5.19
C HIS A 573 16.43 -23.46 6.67
N GLN A 574 15.44 -23.31 7.55
CA GLN A 574 15.58 -23.51 9.00
C GLN A 574 16.09 -24.93 9.33
N ILE A 575 15.46 -25.96 8.75
CA ILE A 575 15.89 -27.36 8.92
C ILE A 575 17.34 -27.58 8.42
N CYS A 576 17.74 -26.92 7.33
CA CYS A 576 19.12 -26.99 6.83
C CYS A 576 20.12 -26.34 7.81
N VAL A 577 19.76 -25.18 8.40
CA VAL A 577 20.57 -24.49 9.41
C VAL A 577 20.68 -25.31 10.70
N GLU A 578 19.58 -25.87 11.20
CA GLU A 578 19.55 -26.77 12.37
C GLU A 578 20.42 -28.02 12.19
N LYS A 579 20.61 -28.48 10.95
CA LYS A 579 21.47 -29.63 10.61
C LYS A 579 22.87 -29.23 10.16
N GLY A 580 23.20 -27.93 10.07
CA GLY A 580 24.49 -27.45 9.59
C GLY A 580 24.77 -27.71 8.09
N VAL A 581 23.74 -27.99 7.28
CA VAL A 581 23.86 -28.35 5.86
C VAL A 581 23.55 -27.13 4.98
N CYS A 582 24.39 -26.84 3.99
CA CYS A 582 24.13 -25.75 3.03
C CYS A 582 23.89 -26.29 1.61
N PHE A 583 22.62 -26.45 1.23
CA PHE A 583 22.25 -26.83 -0.14
C PHE A 583 22.19 -25.62 -1.10
N PRO A 584 22.52 -25.80 -2.39
CA PRO A 584 22.21 -24.80 -3.42
C PRO A 584 20.69 -24.70 -3.63
N LEU A 585 20.18 -23.52 -3.98
CA LEU A 585 18.74 -23.23 -4.13
C LEU A 585 18.00 -24.21 -5.07
N PRO A 586 18.59 -24.75 -6.16
CA PRO A 586 17.96 -25.81 -6.94
C PRO A 586 17.64 -27.07 -6.11
N ALA A 587 18.59 -27.56 -5.32
CA ALA A 587 18.43 -28.76 -4.50
C ALA A 587 17.52 -28.51 -3.28
N LEU A 588 17.58 -27.30 -2.72
CA LEU A 588 16.72 -26.89 -1.60
C LEU A 588 15.25 -26.76 -2.00
N LEU A 589 14.96 -26.13 -3.15
CA LEU A 589 13.61 -25.65 -3.46
C LEU A 589 12.90 -26.39 -4.61
N LYS A 590 13.60 -26.91 -5.63
CA LYS A 590 12.93 -27.59 -6.76
C LYS A 590 12.44 -29.00 -6.40
N THR A 591 13.19 -29.68 -5.54
CA THR A 591 12.97 -31.06 -5.07
C THR A 591 11.61 -31.29 -4.39
N SER A 592 11.09 -32.51 -4.45
CA SER A 592 9.92 -32.92 -3.67
C SER A 592 10.23 -32.87 -2.16
N GLU A 593 9.22 -32.99 -1.28
CA GLU A 593 9.52 -33.02 0.16
C GLU A 593 10.23 -34.32 0.59
N VAL A 594 9.78 -35.46 0.06
CA VAL A 594 10.41 -36.77 0.31
C VAL A 594 11.87 -36.76 -0.16
N GLU A 595 12.12 -36.21 -1.36
CA GLU A 595 13.46 -36.10 -1.92
C GLU A 595 14.34 -35.11 -1.14
N PHE A 596 13.78 -33.99 -0.67
CA PHE A 596 14.49 -33.04 0.19
C PHE A 596 14.89 -33.68 1.54
N ARG A 597 13.96 -34.39 2.20
CA ARG A 597 14.22 -35.10 3.45
C ARG A 597 15.28 -36.20 3.26
N SER A 598 15.16 -37.02 2.22
CA SER A 598 16.15 -38.07 1.90
C SER A 598 17.55 -37.49 1.63
N ARG A 599 17.67 -36.39 0.87
CA ARG A 599 18.94 -35.69 0.66
C ARG A 599 19.53 -35.15 1.96
N LEU A 600 18.69 -34.62 2.86
CA LEU A 600 19.09 -34.13 4.18
C LEU A 600 19.57 -35.28 5.08
N GLU A 601 18.84 -36.38 5.15
CA GLU A 601 19.21 -37.59 5.91
C GLU A 601 20.55 -38.17 5.46
N ILE A 602 20.79 -38.26 4.15
CA ILE A 602 22.10 -38.65 3.59
C ILE A 602 23.20 -37.69 4.06
N CYS A 603 22.95 -36.37 4.08
CA CYS A 603 23.94 -35.39 4.55
C CYS A 603 24.15 -35.40 6.07
N CYS A 604 23.19 -35.89 6.86
CA CYS A 604 23.32 -36.02 8.32
C CYS A 604 23.95 -37.35 8.75
N ASN A 605 23.78 -38.42 7.98
CA ASN A 605 24.18 -39.78 8.37
C ASN A 605 25.63 -40.11 7.97
N PHE A 606 26.27 -39.32 7.11
CA PHE A 606 27.70 -39.44 6.81
C PHE A 606 28.52 -38.45 7.64
N TRP A 607 29.45 -38.94 8.47
CA TRP A 607 30.44 -38.10 9.13
C TRP A 607 31.44 -37.54 8.11
N LEU A 608 31.37 -36.21 7.92
CA LEU A 608 32.04 -35.38 6.91
C LEU A 608 31.60 -35.63 5.45
N PRO A 609 31.25 -34.57 4.68
CA PRO A 609 31.19 -34.66 3.23
C PRO A 609 32.61 -34.78 2.65
N SER A 610 32.79 -35.68 1.68
CA SER A 610 34.07 -35.83 0.98
C SER A 610 34.39 -34.59 0.13
N LYS A 611 35.68 -34.23 0.06
CA LYS A 611 36.20 -32.98 -0.55
C LYS A 611 36.01 -32.84 -2.07
N GLY A 612 35.27 -33.75 -2.70
CA GLY A 612 34.88 -33.71 -4.11
C GLY A 612 33.37 -33.95 -4.36
N SER A 613 32.54 -33.96 -3.32
CA SER A 613 31.09 -34.14 -3.49
C SER A 613 30.44 -32.91 -4.13
N PRO A 614 29.59 -33.05 -5.17
CA PRO A 614 28.87 -31.94 -5.79
C PRO A 614 27.78 -31.31 -4.89
N LEU A 615 27.65 -31.78 -3.65
CA LEU A 615 26.80 -31.20 -2.61
C LEU A 615 27.51 -30.15 -1.75
N TRP A 616 28.85 -29.99 -1.87
CA TRP A 616 29.60 -28.98 -1.11
C TRP A 616 29.83 -27.73 -1.98
N CYS A 617 29.17 -26.63 -1.62
CA CYS A 617 29.10 -25.42 -2.45
C CYS A 617 30.40 -24.59 -2.40
N THR A 618 31.41 -24.98 -3.18
CA THR A 618 32.69 -24.27 -3.26
C THR A 618 32.62 -22.99 -4.09
N ARG A 619 32.17 -21.88 -3.47
CA ARG A 619 32.73 -20.51 -3.58
C ARG A 619 31.90 -19.52 -2.74
N ASN A 620 32.59 -18.61 -2.04
CA ASN A 620 32.03 -17.48 -1.29
C ASN A 620 31.17 -17.84 -0.06
N CYS A 621 31.68 -18.70 0.83
CA CYS A 621 31.22 -18.79 2.23
C CYS A 621 32.35 -18.56 3.25
N ASP A 622 33.43 -17.89 2.83
CA ASP A 622 34.42 -17.33 3.73
C ASP A 622 33.92 -15.97 4.27
N ILE A 623 33.36 -15.99 5.49
CA ILE A 623 33.37 -14.95 6.55
C ILE A 623 32.41 -15.44 7.65
N PHE A 624 32.94 -16.30 8.51
CA PHE A 624 32.52 -16.46 9.91
C PHE A 624 33.54 -17.33 10.68
N ASN A 625 34.73 -16.77 10.88
CA ASN A 625 35.59 -17.06 12.05
C ASN A 625 36.86 -16.19 12.04
N LYS A 626 36.80 -15.04 12.71
CA LYS A 626 37.94 -14.44 13.45
C LYS A 626 37.45 -13.25 14.27
N GLN A 627 37.70 -13.34 15.58
CA GLN A 627 37.27 -12.44 16.67
C GLN A 627 35.76 -12.45 16.91
#